data_AF-A0AAV6ZW93-F1
#
_entry.id   AF-A0AAV6ZW93-F1
#
_cell.length_a   1.000
_cell.length_b   1.000
_cell.length_c   1.000
_cell.angle_alpha   90.00
_cell.angle_beta   90.00
_cell.angle_gamma   90.00
#
_symmetry.space_group_name_H-M   'P 1'
#
loop_
_entity.id
_entity.type
_entity.pdbx_description
1 polymer ?
#
loop_
_entity_poly.entity_id
_entity_poly.type
_entity_poly.pdbx_seq_one_letter_code
_entity_poly.pdbx_strand_id
1 'polypeptide(L)' 'MMLDRGAVLVWEWQDEASTWKPYSPQVAHYIEEVIRENPKASSVSLGEADASLTPYILDLISMNQFRLDTGK' A
#
# COMPACT_ATOMS: atom_id res chain seq x y z
N MET A 1 -10.06 -4.00 11.92
CA MET A 1 -10.41 -2.57 12.06
C MET A 1 -11.84 -2.39 11.54
N MET A 2 -12.76 -1.81 12.33
CA MET A 2 -14.07 -1.40 11.84
C MET A 2 -14.06 0.12 11.75
N LEU A 3 -14.15 0.66 10.53
CA LEU A 3 -14.41 2.08 10.31
C LEU A 3 -15.83 2.41 10.78
N ASP A 4 -16.03 3.62 11.29
CA ASP A 4 -17.36 4.18 11.57
C ASP A 4 -18.19 4.29 10.28
N ARG A 5 -19.52 4.29 10.41
CA ARG A 5 -20.41 4.34 9.23
C ARG A 5 -20.21 5.67 8.49
N GLY A 6 -19.56 5.59 7.33
CA GLY A 6 -19.31 6.74 6.45
C GLY A 6 -17.83 7.13 6.33
N ALA A 7 -16.92 6.53 7.12
CA ALA A 7 -15.49 6.76 6.94
C ALA A 7 -14.93 5.98 5.76
N VAL A 8 -13.98 6.61 5.07
CA VAL A 8 -13.24 6.03 3.95
C VAL A 8 -11.79 5.92 4.40
N LEU A 9 -11.20 4.75 4.18
CA LEU A 9 -9.78 4.56 4.34
C LEU A 9 -9.09 4.92 3.03
N VAL A 10 -8.04 5.73 3.14
CA VAL A 10 -7.15 6.06 2.03
C VAL A 10 -5.75 5.63 2.44
N TRP A 11 -5.10 4.89 1.56
CA TRP A 11 -3.67 4.68 1.62
C TRP A 11 -3.00 5.66 0.67
N GLU A 12 -1.92 6.27 1.11
CA GLU A 12 -1.13 7.22 0.32
C GLU A 12 0.32 6.76 0.25
N TRP A 13 1.00 7.17 -0.80
CA TRP A 13 2.44 7.02 -0.96
C TRP A 13 3.08 8.38 -1.15
N GLN A 14 4.30 8.54 -0.65
CA GLN A 14 5.06 9.76 -0.83
C GLN A 14 5.92 9.67 -2.09
N ASP A 15 5.85 10.69 -2.94
CA ASP A 15 6.70 10.77 -4.13
C ASP A 15 8.06 11.43 -3.85
N GLU A 16 8.91 11.50 -4.88
CA GLU A 16 10.25 12.10 -4.79
C GLU A 16 10.23 13.59 -4.40
N ALA A 17 9.11 14.28 -4.63
CA ALA A 17 8.91 15.69 -4.25
C ALA A 17 8.33 15.82 -2.83
N SER A 18 8.34 14.74 -2.04
CA SER A 18 7.74 14.66 -0.71
C SER A 18 6.24 14.95 -0.66
N THR A 19 5.55 14.79 -1.80
CA THR A 19 4.10 14.97 -1.90
C THR A 19 3.40 13.63 -1.71
N TRP A 20 2.36 13.61 -0.87
CA TRP A 20 1.52 12.44 -0.68
C TRP A 20 0.52 12.31 -1.83
N LYS A 21 0.45 11.11 -2.40
CA LYS A 21 -0.47 10.75 -3.47
C LYS A 21 -1.32 9.57 -3.04
N PRO A 22 -2.65 9.63 -3.21
CA PRO A 22 -3.50 8.51 -2.87
C PRO A 22 -3.24 7.35 -3.84
N TYR A 23 -3.21 6.14 -3.30
CA TYR A 23 -3.40 4.95 -4.11
C TYR A 23 -4.84 4.90 -4.64
N SER A 24 -5.05 4.10 -5.68
CA SER A 24 -6.41 3.79 -6.14
C SER A 24 -7.19 3.05 -5.05
N PRO A 25 -8.53 3.14 -5.04
CA PRO A 25 -9.36 2.41 -4.07
C PRO A 25 -9.11 0.89 -4.07
N GLN A 26 -8.81 0.31 -5.24
CA GLN A 26 -8.49 -1.11 -5.39
C GLN A 26 -7.21 -1.49 -4.64
N VAL A 27 -6.16 -0.70 -4.79
CA VAL A 27 -4.88 -0.93 -4.12
C VAL A 27 -5.02 -0.73 -2.61
N ALA A 28 -5.74 0.31 -2.18
CA ALA A 28 -6.01 0.55 -0.75
C ALA A 28 -6.79 -0.61 -0.10
N HIS A 29 -7.83 -1.13 -0.78
CA HIS A 29 -8.58 -2.29 -0.30
C HIS A 29 -7.69 -3.53 -0.19
N TYR A 30 -6.85 -3.78 -1.18
CA TYR A 30 -5.95 -4.92 -1.18
C TYR A 30 -4.94 -4.87 -0.03
N ILE A 31 -4.33 -3.70 0.24
CA ILE A 31 -3.39 -3.53 1.37
C ILE A 31 -4.09 -3.91 2.68
N GLU A 32 -5.30 -3.40 2.91
CA GLU A 32 -6.08 -3.75 4.11
C GLU A 32 -6.45 -5.23 4.20
N GLU A 33 -6.81 -5.83 3.07
CA GLU A 33 -7.13 -7.25 3.00
C GLU A 33 -5.94 -8.11 3.41
N VAL A 34 -4.74 -7.81 2.90
CA VAL A 34 -3.51 -8.51 3.27
C VAL A 34 -3.20 -8.33 4.76
N ILE A 35 -3.31 -7.11 5.29
CA ILE A 35 -3.08 -6.84 6.73
C ILE A 35 -4.11 -7.58 7.60
N ARG A 36 -5.38 -7.62 7.17
CA ARG A 36 -6.48 -8.28 7.89
C ARG A 36 -6.31 -9.79 7.91
N GLU A 37 -5.92 -10.39 6.78
CA GLU A 37 -5.78 -11.85 6.63
C GLU A 37 -4.46 -12.37 7.19
N ASN A 38 -3.40 -11.56 7.11
CA ASN A 38 -2.11 -11.85 7.71
C ASN A 38 -1.60 -10.67 8.54
N PRO A 39 -2.01 -10.55 9.81
CA PRO A 39 -1.54 -9.49 10.71
C PRO A 39 -0.03 -9.49 10.98
N LYS A 40 0.70 -10.54 10.57
CA LYS A 40 2.16 -10.66 10.67
C LYS A 40 2.87 -10.35 9.36
N ALA A 41 2.14 -9.93 8.32
CA ALA A 41 2.74 -9.52 7.06
C ALA A 41 3.71 -8.36 7.31
N SER A 42 4.95 -8.51 6.83
CA SER A 42 5.96 -7.45 6.87
C SER A 42 5.93 -6.58 5.62
N SER A 43 5.31 -7.05 4.53
CA SER A 43 5.26 -6.33 3.26
C SER A 43 4.08 -6.75 2.39
N VAL A 44 3.76 -5.92 1.39
CA VAL A 44 2.70 -6.15 0.39
C VAL A 44 3.26 -5.86 -1.01
N SER A 45 3.14 -6.83 -1.92
CA SER A 45 3.45 -6.61 -3.35
C SER A 45 2.30 -5.89 -4.03
N LEU A 46 2.51 -4.64 -4.47
CA LEU A 46 1.43 -3.81 -5.03
C LEU A 46 0.99 -4.25 -6.43
N GLY A 47 1.88 -4.95 -7.15
CA GLY A 47 1.61 -5.57 -8.45
C GLY A 47 0.42 -6.53 -8.48
N GLU A 48 0.12 -7.18 -7.36
CA GLU A 48 -1.01 -8.12 -7.23
C GLU A 48 -2.36 -7.39 -7.29
N ALA A 49 -2.40 -6.11 -6.89
CA ALA A 49 -3.60 -5.28 -6.99
C ALA A 49 -3.65 -4.51 -8.33
N ASP A 50 -2.51 -4.02 -8.81
CA ASP A 50 -2.39 -3.24 -10.04
C ASP A 50 -1.09 -3.57 -10.75
N ALA A 51 -1.18 -4.13 -11.97
CA ALA A 51 -0.02 -4.53 -12.75
C ALA A 51 0.94 -3.37 -13.09
N SER A 52 0.47 -2.12 -13.13
CA SER A 52 1.35 -0.95 -13.29
C SER A 52 2.28 -0.73 -12.09
N LEU A 53 1.90 -1.29 -10.93
CA LEU A 53 2.67 -1.24 -9.70
C LEU A 53 3.49 -2.52 -9.44
N THR A 54 3.65 -3.39 -10.45
CA THR A 54 4.48 -4.61 -10.37
C THR A 54 5.87 -4.38 -9.76
N PRO A 55 6.61 -3.30 -10.05
CA PRO A 55 7.93 -3.13 -9.46
C PRO A 55 7.90 -2.62 -8.02
N TYR A 56 6.74 -2.39 -7.39
CA TYR A 56 6.66 -1.78 -6.07
C TYR A 56 6.22 -2.76 -4.97
N ILE A 57 6.88 -2.67 -3.82
CA ILE A 57 6.52 -3.32 -2.57
C ILE A 57 6.27 -2.24 -1.51
N LEU A 58 5.19 -2.39 -0.75
CA LEU A 58 4.97 -1.62 0.47
C LEU A 58 5.53 -2.40 1.65
N ASP A 59 6.55 -1.87 2.31
CA ASP A 59 7.04 -2.41 3.57
C ASP A 59 6.15 -1.92 4.73
N LEU A 60 5.49 -2.85 5.41
CA LEU A 60 4.52 -2.55 6.46
C LEU A 60 5.17 -2.24 7.81
N ILE A 61 6.47 -2.50 7.96
CA ILE A 61 7.22 -2.21 9.19
C ILE A 61 7.67 -0.74 9.21
N SER A 62 8.32 -0.30 8.13
CA SER A 62 8.80 1.07 7.97
C SER A 62 7.76 2.00 7.35
N MET A 63 6.65 1.46 6.83
CA MET A 63 5.58 2.19 6.14
C MET A 63 6.08 2.96 4.91
N ASN A 64 7.00 2.35 4.17
CA ASN A 64 7.60 2.92 2.95
C ASN A 64 7.29 2.06 1.73
N GLN A 65 7.07 2.71 0.59
CA GLN A 65 7.06 2.05 -0.70
C GLN A 65 8.49 1.97 -1.23
N PHE A 66 8.89 0.79 -1.67
CA PHE A 66 10.17 0.54 -2.34
C PHE A 66 9.94 0.03 -3.75
N ARG A 67 10.82 0.41 -4.67
CA ARG A 67 10.86 -0.11 -6.03
C ARG A 67 11.93 -1.21 -6.14
N LEU A 68 11.51 -2.40 -6.56
CA LEU A 68 12.29 -3.65 -6.60
C LEU A 68 13.50 -3.62 -7.54
N ASP A 69 13.42 -2.91 -8.65
CA ASP A 69 14.48 -2.83 -9.65
C ASP A 69 15.58 -1.82 -9.27
N THR A 70 15.28 -0.83 -8.43
CA THR A 70 16.23 0.21 -8.02
C THR A 70 16.64 0.15 -6.54
N GLY A 71 15.92 -0.60 -5.69
CA GLY A 71 16.18 -0.68 -4.25
C GLY A 71 16.04 0.66 -3.52
N LYS A 72 15.33 1.62 -4.12
CA LYS A 72 14.97 2.92 -3.55
C LYS A 72 13.48 2.96 -3.29
#